data_AF-A0A133UGN3-F1
#
_entry.id   AF-A0A133UGN3-F1
#
_cell.length_a   1.000
_cell.length_b   1.000
_cell.length_c   1.000
_cell.angle_alpha   90.00
_cell.angle_beta   90.00
_cell.angle_gamma   90.00
#
_symmetry.space_group_name_H-M   'P 1'
#
loop_
_entity.id
_entity.type
_entity.pdbx_description
1 polymer ?
#
loop_
_entity_poly.entity_id
_entity_poly.type
_entity_poly.pdbx_seq_one_letter_code
_entity_poly.pdbx_strand_id
1 'polypeptide(L)' 'MKLNGKIAELLGAIIGDGNLWSDDRHYRIELTGDPSLDASYFQYLSRIISNELGGNPRTKIRQRG' A
#
# COMPACT_ATOMS: atom_id res chain seq x y z
N MET A 1 1.16 17.71 -5.80
CA MET A 1 0.23 16.74 -5.18
C MET A 1 -0.70 17.50 -4.24
N LYS A 2 -2.03 17.34 -4.36
CA LYS A 2 -2.98 17.86 -3.36
C LYS A 2 -3.43 16.69 -2.49
N LEU A 3 -3.35 16.85 -1.17
CA LEU A 3 -3.87 15.84 -0.24
C LEU A 3 -5.38 15.69 -0.46
N ASN A 4 -5.85 14.45 -0.57
CA ASN A 4 -7.28 14.12 -0.71
C ASN A 4 -7.61 12.90 0.17
N GLY A 5 -8.89 12.57 0.28
CA GLY A 5 -9.36 11.48 1.15
C GLY A 5 -8.72 10.12 0.83
N LYS A 6 -8.44 9.83 -0.45
CA LYS A 6 -7.79 8.56 -0.84
C LYS A 6 -6.33 8.51 -0.41
N ILE A 7 -5.61 9.61 -0.55
CA ILE A 7 -4.23 9.70 -0.08
C ILE A 7 -4.19 9.61 1.45
N ALA A 8 -5.15 10.25 2.13
CA ALA A 8 -5.26 10.16 3.59
C ALA A 8 -5.56 8.73 4.06
N GLU A 9 -6.45 8.01 3.37
CA GLU A 9 -6.74 6.58 3.60
C GLU A 9 -5.47 5.72 3.44
N LEU A 10 -4.73 5.91 2.34
CA LEU A 10 -3.47 5.20 2.10
C LEU A 10 -2.45 5.46 3.22
N LEU A 11 -2.29 6.72 3.63
CA LEU A 11 -1.38 7.09 4.72
C LEU A 11 -1.85 6.50 6.06
N GLY A 12 -3.15 6.50 6.32
CA GLY A 12 -3.75 5.89 7.51
C GLY A 12 -3.44 4.40 7.60
N ALA A 13 -3.65 3.66 6.51
CA ALA A 13 -3.32 2.23 6.44
C ALA A 13 -1.82 1.97 6.67
N ILE A 14 -0.95 2.80 6.10
CA ILE A 14 0.51 2.69 6.29
C ILE A 14 0.92 2.96 7.73
N ILE A 15 0.32 3.97 8.38
CA ILE A 15 0.64 4.33 9.76
C ILE A 15 0.08 3.30 10.76
N GLY A 16 -1.11 2.76 10.49
CA GLY A 16 -1.79 1.80 11.38
C GLY A 16 -1.15 0.42 11.33
N ASP A 17 -1.10 -0.18 10.15
CA ASP A 17 -0.77 -1.61 9.95
C ASP A 17 0.44 -1.83 9.05
N GLY A 18 1.08 -0.74 8.62
CA GLY A 18 2.14 -0.75 7.64
C GLY A 18 3.55 -0.72 8.23
N ASN A 19 4.48 -1.23 7.43
CA ASN A 19 5.91 -1.03 7.60
C ASN A 19 6.49 -0.42 6.34
N LEU A 20 7.41 0.52 6.52
CA LEU A 20 8.15 1.19 5.45
C LEU A 20 9.57 0.67 5.43
N TRP A 21 9.98 0.16 4.27
CA TRP A 21 11.34 -0.27 4.02
C TRP A 21 11.88 0.48 2.83
N SER A 22 13.17 0.76 2.85
CA SER A 22 13.88 1.27 1.69
C SER A 22 15.22 0.55 1.53
N ASP A 23 15.59 0.30 0.30
CA ASP A 23 16.97 0.08 -0.11
C ASP A 23 17.41 1.23 -1.05
N ASP A 24 18.67 1.26 -1.48
CA ASP A 24 19.23 2.33 -2.32
C ASP A 24 18.48 2.53 -3.67
N ARG A 25 17.62 1.58 -4.05
CA ARG A 25 16.95 1.55 -5.36
C ARG A 25 15.43 1.46 -5.27
N HIS A 26 14.88 1.04 -4.13
CA HIS A 26 13.47 0.73 -3.99
C HIS A 26 12.91 1.14 -2.64
N TYR A 27 11.67 1.60 -2.67
CA TYR A 27 10.82 1.74 -1.51
C TYR A 27 9.81 0.61 -1.49
N ARG A 28 9.54 0.06 -0.31
CA ARG A 28 8.56 -1.00 -0.10
C ARG A 28 7.67 -0.64 1.06
N ILE A 29 6.37 -0.81 0.81
CA ILE A 29 5.32 -0.69 1.80
C ILE A 29 4.81 -2.10 2.03
N GLU A 30 4.89 -2.57 3.27
CA GLU A 30 4.34 -3.86 3.67
C GLU A 30 3.15 -3.60 4.59
N LEU A 31 1.97 -4.12 4.25
CA LEU A 31 0.77 -4.02 5.08
C LEU A 31 0.47 -5.41 5.65
N THR A 32 0.10 -5.46 6.93
CA THR A 32 -0.29 -6.70 7.61
C THR A 32 -1.81 -6.83 7.61
N GLY A 33 -2.33 -8.01 7.30
CA GLY A 33 -3.77 -8.33 7.33
C GLY A 33 -4.04 -9.77 6.91
N ASP A 34 -5.31 -10.13 6.76
CA ASP A 34 -5.73 -11.44 6.27
C ASP A 34 -5.67 -11.45 4.73
N PRO A 35 -4.81 -12.28 4.10
CA PRO A 35 -4.65 -12.29 2.65
C PRO A 35 -5.93 -12.61 1.87
N SER A 36 -6.86 -13.34 2.48
CA SER A 36 -8.11 -13.78 1.82
C SER A 36 -9.21 -12.73 1.93
N LEU A 37 -9.28 -12.04 3.07
CA LEU A 37 -10.30 -11.02 3.33
C LEU A 37 -9.90 -9.65 2.78
N ASP A 38 -8.61 -9.30 2.89
CA ASP A 38 -8.11 -7.94 2.64
C ASP A 38 -7.50 -7.77 1.24
N ALA A 39 -7.47 -8.82 0.41
CA ALA A 39 -6.88 -8.76 -0.93
C ALA A 39 -7.43 -7.62 -1.79
N SER A 40 -8.75 -7.41 -1.76
CA SER A 40 -9.42 -6.34 -2.51
C SER A 40 -9.02 -4.96 -2.00
N TYR A 41 -8.86 -4.81 -0.68
CA TYR A 41 -8.41 -3.59 -0.05
C TYR A 41 -6.96 -3.26 -0.39
N PHE A 42 -6.05 -4.25 -0.34
CA PHE A 42 -4.66 -4.05 -0.75
C PHE A 42 -4.54 -3.66 -2.23
N GLN A 43 -5.35 -4.25 -3.10
CA GLN A 43 -5.42 -3.84 -4.51
C GLN A 43 -5.96 -2.40 -4.66
N TYR A 44 -6.94 -2.00 -3.87
CA TYR A 44 -7.43 -0.63 -3.84
C TYR A 44 -6.33 0.37 -3.44
N LEU A 45 -5.60 0.11 -2.36
CA LEU A 45 -4.48 0.95 -1.92
C LEU A 45 -3.38 1.06 -3.00
N SER A 46 -3.07 -0.06 -3.67
CA SER A 46 -2.14 -0.07 -4.80
C SER A 46 -2.61 0.83 -5.95
N ARG A 47 -3.91 0.91 -6.22
CA ARG A 47 -4.47 1.79 -7.27
C ARG A 47 -4.40 3.27 -6.89
N ILE A 48 -4.44 3.61 -5.60
CA ILE A 48 -4.25 4.99 -5.15
C ILE A 48 -2.84 5.47 -5.51
N ILE A 49 -1.82 4.64 -5.28
CA ILE A 49 -0.44 4.97 -5.64
C ILE A 49 -0.30 5.21 -7.15
N SER A 50 -0.94 4.40 -7.99
CA SER A 50 -0.88 4.59 -9.43
C SER A 50 -1.63 5.83 -9.91
N ASN A 51 -2.85 6.03 -9.41
CA ASN A 51 -3.75 7.05 -9.95
C ASN A 51 -3.51 8.44 -9.38
N GLU A 52 -3.16 8.53 -8.09
CA GLU A 52 -3.06 9.81 -7.37
C GLU A 52 -1.59 10.24 -7.19
N LEU A 53 -0.64 9.29 -7.13
CA LEU A 53 0.78 9.57 -6.94
C LEU A 53 1.63 9.35 -8.21
N GLY A 54 1.04 8.80 -9.28
CA GLY A 54 1.73 8.54 -10.55
C GLY A 54 2.78 7.43 -10.50
N GLY A 55 2.75 6.57 -9.47
CA GLY A 55 3.67 5.44 -9.32
C GLY A 55 3.23 4.20 -10.10
N ASN A 56 4.12 3.22 -10.25
CA ASN A 56 3.77 1.89 -10.79
C ASN A 56 4.12 0.81 -9.75
N PRO A 57 3.33 0.68 -8.67
CA PRO A 57 3.64 -0.24 -7.59
C PRO A 57 3.56 -1.69 -8.05
N ARG A 58 4.50 -2.52 -7.59
CA ARG A 58 4.42 -3.98 -7.72
C ARG A 58 3.83 -4.56 -6.45
N THR A 59 2.63 -5.11 -6.54
CA THR A 59 1.89 -5.65 -5.39
C THR A 59 2.05 -7.16 -5.31
N LYS A 60 2.46 -7.67 -4.14
CA LYS A 60 2.56 -9.11 -3.88
C LYS A 60 1.91 -9.43 -2.53
N ILE A 61 0.83 -10.20 -2.58
CA ILE A 61 0.17 -10.74 -1.39
C ILE A 61 0.92 -12.01 -0.97
N ARG A 62 1.27 -12.12 0.31
CA ARG A 62 1.96 -13.29 0.86
C ARG A 62 1.14 -13.85 2.02
N GLN A 63 0.89 -15.15 2.00
CA GLN A 63 0.35 -15.87 3.15
C GLN A 63 1.52 -16.52 3.88
N ARG A 64 1.67 -16.24 5.19
CA ARG A 64 2.54 -17.05 6.04
C ARG A 64 1.76 -18.33 6.37
N GLY A 65 2.31 -19.47 5.95
CA GLY A 65 1.87 -20.80 6.38
C GLY A 65 2.49 -21.19 7.70
#